data_AF-A0ABD2VXG0-F1
#
_entry.id   AF-A0ABD2VXG0-F1
#
_cell.length_a   1.000
_cell.length_b   1.000
_cell.length_c   1.000
_cell.angle_alpha   90.00
_cell.angle_beta   90.00
_cell.angle_gamma   90.00
#
_symmetry.space_group_name_H-M   'P 1'
#
loop_
_entity.id
_entity.type
_entity.pdbx_description
1 polymer ?
#
loop_
_entity_poly.entity_id
_entity_poly.type
_entity_poly.pdbx_seq_one_letter_code
_entity_poly.pdbx_strand_id
1 'polypeptide(L)'
;MDQGAQFEKDLFQHVCRAFRIERIRTTPYHPASNGMVERFHRDLKNALRYRQSSGEWLDTLPSVLLGLRTCPILDTDLSPAEMLYGNVLKIPGIFC
;
A
#
# COMPACT_ATOMS: atom_id res chain seq x y z
N MET A 1 -29.86 -12.99 -0.17
CA MET A 1 -29.26 -11.84 0.55
C MET A 1 -28.37 -11.10 -0.45
N ASP A 2 -28.95 -10.22 -1.26
CA ASP A 2 -28.28 -9.51 -2.37
C ASP A 2 -28.08 -8.01 -2.10
N GLN A 3 -28.42 -7.57 -0.88
CA GLN A 3 -28.45 -6.14 -0.55
C GLN A 3 -27.10 -5.56 -0.10
N GLY A 4 -26.09 -6.40 0.19
CA GLY A 4 -24.77 -5.93 0.62
C GLY A 4 -23.99 -5.23 -0.50
N ALA A 5 -23.88 -5.88 -1.67
CA ALA A 5 -23.07 -5.36 -2.78
C ALA A 5 -23.65 -4.08 -3.40
N GLN A 6 -24.99 -3.96 -3.47
CA GLN A 6 -25.63 -2.76 -4.02
C GLN A 6 -25.56 -1.59 -3.04
N PHE A 7 -25.78 -1.84 -1.74
CA PHE A 7 -25.62 -0.83 -0.70
C PHE A 7 -24.17 -0.33 -0.61
N GLU A 8 -23.20 -1.25 -0.63
CA GLU A 8 -21.78 -0.91 -0.58
C GLU A 8 -21.35 -0.10 -1.81
N LYS A 9 -21.84 -0.45 -3.00
CA LYS A 9 -21.59 0.31 -4.24
C LYS A 9 -22.18 1.72 -4.19
N ASP A 10 -23.38 1.88 -3.65
CA ASP A 10 -24.03 3.20 -3.56
C ASP A 10 -23.38 4.06 -2.47
N LEU A 11 -23.05 3.48 -1.31
CA LEU A 11 -22.28 4.16 -0.27
C LEU A 11 -20.92 4.62 -0.82
N PHE A 12 -20.21 3.73 -1.50
CA PHE A 12 -18.91 4.03 -2.09
C PHE A 12 -19.01 5.15 -3.14
N GLN A 13 -20.04 5.14 -3.98
CA GLN A 13 -20.30 6.23 -4.93
C GLN A 13 -20.56 7.57 -4.23
N HIS A 14 -21.34 7.58 -3.16
CA HIS A 14 -21.60 8.80 -2.39
C HIS A 14 -20.33 9.35 -1.75
N VAL A 15 -19.50 8.47 -1.17
CA VAL A 15 -18.19 8.85 -0.63
C VAL A 15 -17.29 9.44 -1.72
N CYS A 16 -17.15 8.78 -2.87
CA CYS A 16 -16.36 9.32 -3.98
C CYS A 16 -16.86 10.70 -4.43
N ARG A 17 -18.18 10.91 -4.53
CA ARG A 17 -18.77 12.22 -4.90
C ARG A 17 -18.48 13.28 -3.83
N ALA A 18 -18.63 12.94 -2.56
CA ALA A 18 -18.39 13.86 -1.44
C ALA A 18 -16.94 14.37 -1.42
N PHE A 19 -15.98 13.48 -1.65
CA PHE A 19 -14.56 13.81 -1.68
C PHE A 19 -14.03 14.24 -3.06
N ARG A 20 -14.92 14.39 -4.07
CA ARG A 20 -14.56 14.70 -5.46
C ARG A 20 -13.50 13.74 -6.03
N ILE A 21 -13.55 12.48 -5.59
CA ILE A 21 -12.66 11.42 -6.07
C ILE A 21 -13.20 10.94 -7.41
N GLU A 22 -12.44 11.18 -8.47
CA GLU A 22 -12.73 10.60 -9.77
C GLU A 22 -12.43 9.11 -9.75
N ARG A 23 -13.47 8.29 -9.89
CA ARG A 23 -13.30 6.85 -9.93
C ARG A 23 -12.92 6.43 -11.34
N ILE A 24 -11.62 6.37 -11.60
CA ILE A 24 -11.08 5.71 -12.79
C ILE A 24 -11.44 4.23 -12.64
N ARG A 25 -12.43 3.76 -13.41
CA ARG A 25 -12.60 2.32 -13.62
C ARG A 25 -11.32 1.87 -14.28
N THR A 26 -10.48 1.15 -13.55
CA THR A 26 -9.45 0.31 -14.15
C THR A 26 -10.18 -0.55 -15.17
N THR A 27 -10.07 -0.17 -16.43
CA THR A 27 -10.39 -1.08 -17.53
C THR A 27 -9.55 -2.34 -17.29
N PRO A 28 -9.97 -3.51 -17.78
CA PRO A 28 -9.20 -4.75 -17.64
C PRO A 28 -7.73 -4.68 -18.12
N TYR A 29 -7.33 -3.54 -18.72
CA TYR A 29 -6.06 -3.28 -19.37
C TYR A 29 -5.25 -2.15 -18.72
N HIS A 30 -5.23 -2.04 -17.39
CA HIS A 30 -4.16 -1.29 -16.68
C HIS A 30 -3.20 -2.21 -15.91
N PRO A 31 -2.51 -3.14 -16.61
CA PRO A 31 -1.62 -4.13 -16.00
C PRO A 31 -0.42 -3.49 -15.30
N ALA A 32 -0.02 -2.28 -15.68
CA ALA A 32 1.08 -1.58 -15.02
C ALA A 32 0.72 -1.13 -13.59
N SER A 33 -0.40 -0.42 -13.41
CA SER A 33 -0.83 0.04 -12.08
C SER A 33 -1.27 -1.11 -11.18
N ASN A 34 -2.04 -2.07 -11.71
CA ASN A 34 -2.39 -3.26 -10.95
C ASN A 34 -1.14 -4.09 -10.63
N GLY A 35 -0.20 -4.22 -11.58
CA GLY A 35 1.05 -4.93 -11.37
C GLY A 35 1.92 -4.30 -10.27
N MET A 36 2.00 -2.98 -10.17
CA MET A 36 2.71 -2.31 -9.07
C MET A 36 2.07 -2.61 -7.71
N VAL A 37 0.74 -2.54 -7.61
CA VAL A 37 0.01 -2.87 -6.38
C VAL A 37 0.17 -4.34 -6.01
N GLU A 38 0.09 -5.25 -6.99
CA GLU A 38 0.31 -6.68 -6.78
C GLU A 38 1.73 -7.01 -6.33
N ARG A 39 2.74 -6.36 -6.91
CA ARG A 39 4.14 -6.49 -6.47
C ARG A 39 4.29 -6.03 -5.02
N PHE A 40 3.79 -4.83 -4.69
CA PHE A 40 3.81 -4.32 -3.33
C PHE A 40 3.10 -5.26 -2.34
N HIS A 41 1.93 -5.78 -2.69
CA HIS A 41 1.21 -6.73 -1.85
C HIS A 41 1.97 -8.04 -1.63
N ARG A 42 2.70 -8.53 -2.64
CA ARG A 42 3.55 -9.72 -2.50
C ARG A 42 4.70 -9.46 -1.52
N ASP A 43 5.37 -8.32 -1.66
CA ASP A 43 6.51 -7.96 -0.80
C ASP A 43 6.05 -7.74 0.65
N LEU A 44 4.89 -7.08 0.84
CA LEU A 44 4.25 -6.93 2.15
C LEU A 44 3.92 -8.28 2.80
N LYS A 45 3.31 -9.20 2.06
CA LYS A 45 2.99 -10.54 2.57
C LYS A 45 4.26 -11.31 2.96
N ASN A 46 5.31 -11.21 2.16
CA ASN A 46 6.58 -11.86 2.45
C ASN A 46 7.24 -11.29 3.72
N ALA A 47 7.27 -9.97 3.85
CA ALA A 47 7.83 -9.30 5.02
C ALA A 47 7.06 -9.62 6.31
N LEU A 48 5.72 -9.67 6.24
CA LEU A 48 4.88 -10.09 7.36
C LEU A 48 5.11 -11.55 7.75
N ARG A 49 5.21 -12.47 6.77
CA ARG A 49 5.50 -13.89 7.03
C ARG A 49 6.85 -14.08 7.73
N TYR A 50 7.86 -13.31 7.35
CA TYR A 50 9.18 -13.37 7.97
C TYR A 50 9.15 -12.89 9.44
N ARG A 51 8.33 -11.89 9.76
CA ARG A 51 8.20 -11.31 11.11
C ARG A 51 7.19 -12.03 12.02
N GLN A 52 6.36 -12.90 11.48
CA GLN A 52 5.27 -13.59 12.19
C GLN A 52 5.73 -14.65 13.22
N SER A 53 7.03 -14.80 13.45
CA SER A 53 7.61 -15.76 14.41
C SER A 53 7.30 -15.44 15.89
N SER A 54 6.63 -14.32 16.21
CA SER A 54 6.52 -13.82 17.60
C SER A 54 5.14 -13.35 18.09
N GLY A 55 4.07 -13.39 17.28
CA GLY A 55 2.73 -12.94 17.69
C GLY A 55 2.01 -12.10 16.64
N GLU A 56 0.80 -11.62 16.97
CA GLU A 56 -0.17 -10.91 16.12
C GLU A 56 0.47 -10.03 15.04
N TRP A 57 0.13 -10.30 13.77
CA TRP A 57 0.69 -9.60 12.62
C TRP A 57 0.40 -8.09 12.63
N LEU A 58 -0.70 -7.68 13.28
CA LEU A 58 -1.11 -6.30 13.43
C LEU A 58 -0.07 -5.45 14.19
N ASP A 59 0.56 -6.01 15.21
CA ASP A 59 1.57 -5.30 16.01
C ASP A 59 2.87 -5.09 15.22
N THR A 60 3.19 -6.02 14.33
CA THR A 60 4.38 -5.94 13.48
C THR A 60 4.17 -5.10 12.21
N LEU A 61 2.91 -4.84 11.85
CA LEU A 61 2.53 -4.15 10.62
C LEU A 61 3.13 -2.74 10.49
N PRO A 62 3.11 -1.85 11.50
CA PRO A 62 3.71 -0.52 11.38
C PRO A 62 5.20 -0.60 11.06
N SER A 63 5.91 -1.50 11.73
CA SER A 63 7.35 -1.71 11.54
C SER A 63 7.67 -2.29 10.18
N VAL A 64 6.82 -3.16 9.62
CA VAL A 64 7.00 -3.73 8.26
C VAL A 64 6.76 -2.65 7.21
N LEU A 65 5.68 -1.89 7.36
CA LEU A 65 5.37 -0.80 6.44
C LEU A 65 6.42 0.30 6.48
N LEU A 66 7.03 0.56 7.62
CA LEU A 66 8.14 1.51 7.72
C LEU A 66 9.34 1.06 6.87
N GLY A 67 9.77 -0.19 7.02
CA GLY A 67 10.87 -0.73 6.21
C GLY A 67 10.58 -0.69 4.72
N LEU A 68 9.37 -1.07 4.30
CA LEU A 68 8.97 -1.00 2.88
C LEU A 68 8.96 0.44 2.32
N ARG A 69 8.74 1.45 3.17
CA ARG A 69 8.74 2.86 2.74
C ARG A 69 10.13 3.47 2.68
N THR A 70 11.11 2.92 3.41
CA THR A 70 12.49 3.43 3.43
C THR A 70 13.46 2.61 2.58
N CYS A 71 13.08 1.41 2.15
CA CYS A 71 13.87 0.68 1.17
C CYS A 71 13.79 1.35 -0.22
N PRO A 72 14.92 1.61 -0.89
CA PRO A 72 14.94 2.12 -2.24
C PRO A 72 14.33 1.12 -3.23
N ILE A 73 13.61 1.63 -4.22
CA ILE A 73 13.11 0.83 -5.33
C ILE A 73 14.24 0.68 -6.36
N LEU A 74 14.51 -0.55 -6.80
CA LEU A 74 15.62 -0.90 -7.71
C LEU A 74 15.72 -0.04 -8.97
N ASP A 75 14.59 0.37 -9.55
CA ASP A 75 14.57 1.12 -10.81
C ASP A 75 14.86 2.62 -10.64
N THR A 76 14.64 3.17 -9.45
CA THR A 76 14.74 4.63 -9.19
C THR A 76 15.82 5.01 -8.20
N ASP A 77 16.38 4.04 -7.47
CA ASP A 77 17.34 4.22 -6.36
C ASP A 77 16.84 5.17 -5.24
N LEU A 78 15.54 5.47 -5.29
CA LEU A 78 14.81 6.30 -4.33
C LEU A 78 13.79 5.42 -3.59
N SER A 79 13.65 5.65 -2.30
CA SER A 79 12.63 5.04 -1.48
C SER A 79 11.28 5.73 -1.65
N PRO A 80 10.16 5.02 -1.42
CA PRO A 80 8.82 5.64 -1.44
C PRO A 80 8.70 6.85 -0.50
N ALA A 81 9.38 6.83 0.65
CA ALA A 81 9.40 7.95 1.58
C ALA A 81 10.14 9.16 1.00
N GLU A 82 11.26 8.95 0.33
CA GLU A 82 11.99 10.03 -0.36
C GLU A 82 11.18 10.62 -1.51
N MET A 83 10.51 9.77 -2.29
CA MET A 83 9.64 10.24 -3.38
C MET A 83 8.47 11.07 -2.86
N LEU A 84 7.95 10.76 -1.66
CA LEU A 84 6.82 11.46 -1.07
C LEU A 84 7.22 12.76 -0.35
N TYR A 85 8.31 12.72 0.42
CA TYR A 85 8.73 13.83 1.29
C TYR A 85 9.88 14.66 0.72
N GLY A 86 10.47 14.25 -0.40
CA GLY A 86 11.62 14.89 -1.03
C GLY A 86 12.92 14.80 -0.23
N ASN A 87 12.96 14.01 0.85
CA ASN A 87 14.10 13.87 1.75
C ASN A 87 14.19 12.44 2.31
N VAL A 88 15.41 12.02 2.65
CA VAL A 88 15.67 10.73 3.31
C VAL A 88 14.98 10.71 4.68
N LEU A 89 14.13 9.71 4.90
CA LEU A 89 13.47 9.54 6.19
C LEU A 89 14.49 9.04 7.23
N LYS A 90 14.84 9.89 8.19
CA LYS A 90 15.75 9.51 9.28
C LYS A 90 15.01 8.67 10.32
N ILE A 91 15.18 7.36 10.25
CA ILE A 91 14.67 6.44 11.27
C ILE A 91 15.75 6.25 12.34
N PRO A 92 15.51 6.57 13.61
CA PRO A 92 16.45 6.27 14.67
C PRO A 92 16.65 4.74 14.77
N GLY A 93 17.89 4.29 14.55
CA GLY A 93 18.28 2.88 14.64
C GLY A 93 18.29 2.10 13.32
N ILE A 94 17.98 2.71 12.18
CA ILE A 94 18.11 2.09 10.85
C ILE A 94 19.01 2.98 9.99
N PHE A 95 20.22 2.49 9.70
CA PHE A 95 21.07 3.00 8.64
C PHE A 95 20.88 2.03 7.48
N CYS A 96 20.09 2.43 6.48
CA CYS A 96 20.16 1.81 5.16
C CYS A 96 21.30 2.48 4.40
#